data_AF-A0A7S0NB06-F1
#
_entry.id   AF-A0A7S0NB06-F1
#
_cell.length_a   1.000
_cell.length_b   1.000
_cell.length_c   1.000
_cell.angle_alpha   90.00
_cell.angle_beta   90.00
_cell.angle_gamma   90.00
#
_symmetry.space_group_name_H-M   'P 1'
#
loop_
_entity.id
_entity.type
_entity.pdbx_description
1 polymer ?
#
loop_
_entity_poly.entity_id
_entity_poly.type
_entity_poly.pdbx_seq_one_letter_code
_entity_poly.pdbx_strand_id
1 'polypeptide(L)'
;HHVARWRPAQRRWTALCDPAPPTRCDIFGVGADNPDSSGIAYVYALALHEASDRLFVGGIFSSAGQGRRYIDSLAAFNLRTSAWARVGAGIAGPNPLVRALLIRGDTLYVGGSFTTVGRQNNDVFRQGTESASVASFSLTTGQWTAA
;
A
#
# COMPACT_ATOMS: atom_id res chain seq x y z
N HIS A 1 12.31 -5.46 -5.71
CA HIS A 1 10.99 -5.89 -5.20
C HIS A 1 11.07 -6.00 -3.68
N HIS A 2 10.31 -5.20 -2.95
CA HIS A 2 10.53 -5.01 -1.51
C HIS A 2 9.70 -5.93 -0.59
N VAL A 3 8.85 -6.81 -1.17
CA VAL A 3 8.06 -7.79 -0.43
C VAL A 3 8.15 -9.15 -1.12
N ALA A 4 8.45 -10.20 -0.35
CA ALA A 4 8.55 -11.58 -0.81
C ALA A 4 7.83 -12.54 0.13
N ARG A 5 7.37 -13.67 -0.41
CA ARG A 5 6.72 -14.77 0.30
C ARG A 5 7.53 -16.05 0.15
N TRP A 6 7.78 -16.74 1.25
CA TRP A 6 8.36 -18.08 1.25
C TRP A 6 7.34 -19.11 0.75
N ARG A 7 7.76 -20.01 -0.15
CA ARG A 7 6.95 -21.12 -0.67
C ARG A 7 7.53 -22.44 -0.15
N PRO A 8 7.00 -23.01 0.96
CA PRO A 8 7.58 -24.19 1.59
C PRO A 8 7.71 -25.39 0.65
N ALA A 9 6.67 -25.67 -0.15
CA ALA A 9 6.67 -26.78 -1.11
C ALA A 9 7.74 -26.65 -2.20
N GLN A 10 8.13 -25.42 -2.55
CA GLN A 10 9.12 -25.13 -3.59
C GLN A 10 10.49 -24.75 -3.00
N ARG A 11 10.59 -24.64 -1.67
CA ARG A 11 11.77 -24.20 -0.91
C ARG A 11 12.43 -22.95 -1.49
N ARG A 12 11.61 -21.98 -1.93
CA ARG A 12 12.09 -20.73 -2.54
C ARG A 12 11.29 -19.52 -2.06
N TRP A 13 11.93 -18.36 -2.14
CA TRP A 13 11.27 -17.06 -2.03
C TRP A 13 10.68 -16.65 -3.39
N THR A 14 9.46 -16.13 -3.37
CA THR A 14 8.79 -15.56 -4.55
C THR A 14 8.33 -14.15 -4.24
N ALA A 15 8.59 -13.20 -5.13
CA ALA A 15 8.00 -11.86 -5.04
C ALA A 15 6.46 -11.95 -5.07
N LEU A 16 5.79 -11.00 -4.42
CA LEU A 16 4.34 -10.83 -4.53
C LEU A 16 4.02 -10.08 -5.85
N CYS A 17 3.51 -10.79 -6.85
CA CYS A 17 3.14 -10.25 -8.17
C CYS A 17 1.74 -10.69 -8.61
N ASP A 18 1.13 -9.91 -9.52
CA ASP A 18 -0.14 -10.21 -10.18
C ASP A 18 0.06 -11.23 -11.32
N PRO A 19 -0.67 -12.35 -11.34
CA PRO A 19 -0.55 -13.38 -12.37
C PRO A 19 -1.28 -13.05 -13.68
N ALA A 20 -2.03 -11.94 -13.78
CA ALA A 20 -2.76 -11.60 -15.01
C ALA A 20 -1.83 -11.10 -16.16
N PRO A 21 -2.07 -11.48 -17.43
CA PRO A 21 -1.33 -10.97 -18.59
C PRO A 21 -1.49 -9.45 -18.79
N PRO A 22 -0.48 -8.71 -19.30
CA PRO A 22 0.81 -9.17 -19.82
C PRO A 22 1.85 -9.29 -18.69
N THR A 23 2.10 -10.54 -18.28
CA THR A 23 2.82 -10.90 -17.06
C THR A 23 4.30 -10.63 -17.17
N ARG A 24 4.79 -9.75 -16.32
CA ARG A 24 6.19 -9.74 -15.90
C ARG A 24 6.22 -9.51 -14.39
N CYS A 25 6.46 -10.58 -13.62
CA CYS A 25 6.76 -10.48 -12.17
C CYS A 25 8.05 -9.68 -11.90
N ASP A 26 8.77 -9.35 -12.97
CA ASP A 26 9.94 -8.48 -13.11
C ASP A 26 9.61 -6.99 -13.29
N ILE A 27 8.32 -6.60 -13.36
CA ILE A 27 7.91 -5.20 -13.58
C ILE A 27 6.91 -4.81 -12.46
N PHE A 28 7.51 -4.56 -11.30
CA PHE A 28 6.98 -3.77 -10.16
C PHE A 28 6.00 -4.44 -9.18
N GLY A 29 6.58 -5.02 -8.12
CA GLY A 29 5.90 -5.17 -6.82
C GLY A 29 5.79 -3.80 -6.15
N VAL A 30 6.11 -3.69 -4.84
CA VAL A 30 6.33 -2.36 -4.23
C VAL A 30 7.60 -1.72 -4.82
N GLY A 31 7.46 -0.53 -5.40
CA GLY A 31 8.49 0.11 -6.23
C GLY A 31 8.40 1.65 -6.30
N ALA A 32 9.30 2.20 -7.10
CA ALA A 32 9.45 3.64 -7.31
C ALA A 32 9.32 3.92 -8.82
N ASP A 33 8.12 3.74 -9.39
CA ASP A 33 7.91 3.81 -10.84
C ASP A 33 7.52 5.22 -11.31
N ASN A 34 7.69 6.22 -10.45
CA ASN A 34 7.52 7.62 -10.79
C ASN A 34 8.86 8.18 -11.31
N PRO A 35 8.93 8.74 -12.54
CA PRO A 35 10.13 9.41 -13.05
C PRO A 35 10.60 10.57 -12.15
N ASP A 36 9.72 11.14 -11.32
CA ASP A 36 10.05 12.22 -10.39
C ASP A 36 10.45 11.72 -8.98
N SER A 37 10.40 10.40 -8.73
CA SER A 37 10.85 9.83 -7.47
C SER A 37 12.35 9.59 -7.50
N SER A 38 13.03 9.71 -6.36
CA SER A 38 14.47 9.49 -6.20
C SER A 38 14.94 8.05 -6.51
N GLY A 39 14.09 7.19 -7.08
CA GLY A 39 14.31 5.76 -7.28
C GLY A 39 14.31 4.96 -5.99
N ILE A 40 14.00 5.59 -4.86
CA ILE A 40 14.05 4.99 -3.54
C ILE A 40 12.69 4.38 -3.20
N ALA A 41 12.68 3.06 -2.95
CA ALA A 41 11.54 2.38 -2.36
C ALA A 41 11.99 1.59 -1.12
N TYR A 42 11.30 1.80 0.00
CA TYR A 42 11.49 1.09 1.25
C TYR A 42 10.15 0.63 1.79
N VAL A 43 10.09 -0.62 2.24
CA VAL A 43 8.96 -1.14 3.01
C VAL A 43 9.34 -1.10 4.48
N TYR A 44 8.56 -0.38 5.29
CA TYR A 44 8.80 -0.24 6.73
C TYR A 44 7.81 -1.05 7.56
N ALA A 45 6.61 -1.31 7.04
CA ALA A 45 5.54 -1.96 7.79
C ALA A 45 4.76 -2.95 6.92
N LEU A 46 4.36 -4.05 7.55
CA LEU A 46 3.46 -5.06 7.01
C LEU A 46 2.38 -5.36 8.05
N ALA A 47 1.13 -5.48 7.62
CA ALA A 47 0.04 -5.94 8.48
C ALA A 47 -0.89 -6.87 7.71
N LEU A 48 -1.13 -8.07 8.25
CA LEU A 48 -2.00 -9.07 7.62
C LEU A 48 -3.40 -9.01 8.26
N HIS A 49 -4.43 -8.87 7.44
CA HIS A 49 -5.81 -9.12 7.85
C HIS A 49 -6.24 -10.51 7.39
N GLU A 50 -6.24 -11.47 8.30
CA GLU A 50 -6.51 -12.88 7.98
C GLU A 50 -7.94 -13.09 7.47
N ALA A 51 -8.93 -12.39 8.05
CA ALA A 51 -10.33 -12.57 7.66
C ALA A 51 -10.63 -12.18 6.21
N SER A 52 -9.82 -11.30 5.59
CA SER A 52 -9.99 -10.90 4.19
C SER A 52 -8.83 -11.28 3.26
N ASP A 53 -7.83 -12.02 3.76
CA ASP A 53 -6.61 -12.37 3.02
C ASP A 53 -5.92 -11.16 2.38
N ARG A 54 -5.87 -10.05 3.12
CA ARG A 54 -5.22 -8.81 2.64
C ARG A 54 -3.95 -8.54 3.44
N LEU A 55 -2.83 -8.46 2.74
CA LEU A 55 -1.57 -7.94 3.28
C LEU A 55 -1.47 -6.45 2.98
N PHE A 56 -1.49 -5.62 4.02
CA PHE A 56 -1.23 -4.20 3.93
C PHE A 56 0.26 -3.94 4.03
N VAL A 57 0.75 -3.02 3.20
CA VAL A 57 2.16 -2.68 3.07
C VAL A 57 2.33 -1.18 3.17
N GLY A 58 3.17 -0.75 4.12
CA GLY A 58 3.49 0.63 4.40
C GLY A 58 4.97 0.91 4.17
N GLY A 59 5.29 2.07 3.62
CA GLY A 59 6.67 2.38 3.26
C GLY A 59 6.88 3.79 2.71
N ILE A 60 8.04 3.99 2.08
CA ILE A 60 8.28 5.03 1.07
C ILE A 60 8.27 4.31 -0.27
N PHE A 61 7.24 4.51 -1.08
CA PHE A 61 7.17 3.97 -2.43
C PHE A 61 6.09 4.73 -3.20
N SER A 62 6.17 4.72 -4.53
CA SER A 62 5.22 5.41 -5.41
C SER A 62 4.39 4.45 -6.26
N SER A 63 4.69 3.15 -6.22
CA SER A 63 3.94 2.13 -6.93
C SER A 63 3.86 0.82 -6.16
N ALA A 64 2.78 0.08 -6.44
CA ALA A 64 2.63 -1.30 -6.04
C ALA A 64 1.83 -2.06 -7.11
N GLY A 65 2.45 -3.06 -7.74
CA GLY A 65 1.81 -3.91 -8.74
C GLY A 65 1.94 -3.42 -10.17
N GLN A 66 1.22 -4.09 -11.08
CA GLN A 66 1.32 -3.87 -12.52
C GLN A 66 0.49 -2.65 -12.95
N GLY A 67 1.17 -1.58 -13.35
CA GLY A 67 0.59 -0.45 -14.05
C GLY A 67 0.97 0.90 -13.44
N ARG A 68 0.90 1.96 -14.26
CA ARG A 68 1.20 3.36 -13.87
C ARG A 68 0.21 3.97 -12.88
N ARG A 69 -0.52 3.14 -12.11
CA ARG A 69 -1.39 3.60 -11.04
C ARG A 69 -0.50 3.87 -9.83
N TYR A 70 -0.19 5.14 -9.60
CA TYR A 70 0.59 5.55 -8.44
C TYR A 70 -0.09 5.06 -7.15
N ILE A 71 0.56 4.21 -6.38
CA ILE A 71 0.07 3.77 -5.06
C ILE A 71 1.12 4.28 -4.10
N ASP A 72 0.83 5.42 -3.48
CA ASP A 72 1.81 6.10 -2.64
C ASP A 72 1.78 5.50 -1.24
N SER A 73 2.91 4.91 -0.83
CA SER A 73 3.29 4.60 0.55
C SER A 73 2.37 3.67 1.35
N LEU A 74 1.18 3.34 0.86
CA LEU A 74 0.22 2.43 1.44
C LEU A 74 -0.50 1.62 0.36
N ALA A 75 -0.27 0.31 0.35
CA ALA A 75 -0.84 -0.63 -0.59
C ALA A 75 -1.48 -1.82 0.13
N ALA A 76 -2.41 -2.50 -0.53
CA ALA A 76 -2.93 -3.78 -0.09
C ALA A 76 -2.72 -4.83 -1.18
N PHE A 77 -2.24 -6.00 -0.79
CA PHE A 77 -2.11 -7.17 -1.66
C PHE A 77 -3.15 -8.22 -1.27
N ASN A 78 -3.97 -8.65 -2.22
CA ASN A 78 -4.91 -9.73 -2.02
C ASN A 78 -4.19 -11.08 -2.21
N LEU A 79 -4.10 -11.88 -1.16
CA LEU A 79 -3.36 -13.16 -1.19
C LEU A 79 -4.05 -14.24 -2.03
N ARG A 80 -5.35 -14.10 -2.30
CA ARG A 80 -6.14 -15.05 -3.11
C ARG A 80 -6.03 -14.74 -4.60
N THR A 81 -6.25 -13.47 -4.97
CA THR A 81 -6.22 -13.04 -6.39
C THR A 81 -4.82 -12.63 -6.84
N SER A 82 -3.90 -12.45 -5.90
CA SER A 82 -2.55 -11.94 -6.13
C SER A 82 -2.52 -10.52 -6.74
N ALA A 83 -3.57 -9.73 -6.51
CA ALA A 83 -3.68 -8.37 -7.03
C ALA A 83 -3.27 -7.31 -5.98
N TRP A 84 -2.56 -6.27 -6.44
CA TRP A 84 -2.31 -5.06 -5.67
C TRP A 84 -3.47 -4.08 -5.82
N ALA A 85 -3.82 -3.39 -4.73
CA ALA A 85 -4.85 -2.38 -4.70
C ALA A 85 -4.47 -1.23 -3.76
N ARG A 86 -5.07 -0.06 -4.00
CA ARG A 86 -5.01 1.07 -3.06
C ARG A 86 -5.85 0.78 -1.82
N VAL A 87 -5.49 1.42 -0.71
CA VAL A 87 -6.30 1.43 0.51
C VAL A 87 -7.19 2.67 0.50
N GLY A 88 -8.48 2.50 0.24
CA GLY A 88 -9.39 3.61 -0.01
C GLY A 88 -8.88 4.50 -1.15
N ALA A 89 -8.88 5.81 -0.93
CA ALA A 89 -8.27 6.78 -1.85
C ALA A 89 -6.77 7.07 -1.58
N GLY A 90 -6.16 6.41 -0.57
CA GLY A 90 -4.75 6.55 -0.22
C GLY A 90 -4.46 7.60 0.84
N ILE A 91 -3.16 7.87 1.01
CA ILE A 91 -2.60 8.92 1.87
C ILE A 91 -1.86 9.94 1.01
N ALA A 92 -1.74 11.17 1.51
CA ALA A 92 -1.15 12.28 0.80
C ALA A 92 -0.39 13.23 1.73
N GLY A 93 0.48 14.04 1.14
CA GLY A 93 1.30 15.03 1.83
C GLY A 93 2.67 15.21 1.17
N PRO A 94 3.52 16.12 1.68
CA PRO A 94 4.88 16.27 1.20
C PRO A 94 5.69 15.00 1.54
N ASN A 95 6.08 14.24 0.52
CA ASN A 95 6.81 12.97 0.65
C ASN A 95 6.15 12.02 1.67
N PRO A 96 4.93 11.50 1.37
CA PRO A 96 4.21 10.66 2.31
C PRO A 96 5.04 9.41 2.61
N LEU A 97 4.94 8.93 3.84
CA LEU A 97 5.66 7.77 4.34
C LEU A 97 4.79 7.07 5.39
N VAL A 98 4.66 5.76 5.30
CA VAL A 98 4.06 4.94 6.37
C VAL A 98 5.18 4.21 7.11
N ARG A 99 5.24 4.40 8.43
CA ARG A 99 6.22 3.74 9.31
C ARG A 99 5.61 2.61 10.13
N ALA A 100 4.31 2.68 10.41
CA ALA A 100 3.62 1.72 11.26
C ALA A 100 2.25 1.38 10.68
N LEU A 101 1.92 0.09 10.73
CA LEU A 101 0.59 -0.43 10.44
C LEU A 101 0.18 -1.35 11.59
N LEU A 102 -1.05 -1.21 12.06
CA LEU A 102 -1.65 -2.08 13.07
C LEU A 102 -3.08 -2.38 12.66
N ILE A 103 -3.51 -3.63 12.82
CA ILE A 103 -4.88 -4.03 12.57
C ILE A 103 -5.50 -4.49 13.88
N ARG A 104 -6.69 -3.97 14.21
CA ARG A 104 -7.48 -4.40 15.37
C ARG A 104 -8.93 -4.55 14.94
N GLY A 105 -9.41 -5.80 14.89
CA GLY A 105 -10.69 -6.11 14.26
C GLY A 105 -10.69 -5.61 12.80
N ASP A 106 -11.76 -4.92 12.41
CA ASP A 106 -11.91 -4.35 11.06
C ASP A 106 -11.31 -2.95 10.91
N THR A 107 -10.41 -2.53 11.79
CA THR A 107 -9.76 -1.22 11.72
C THR A 107 -8.27 -1.34 11.46
N LEU A 108 -7.81 -0.73 10.36
CA LEU A 108 -6.40 -0.53 10.06
C LEU A 108 -5.96 0.83 10.57
N TYR A 109 -5.05 0.86 11.53
CA TYR A 109 -4.37 2.06 11.99
C TYR A 109 -3.08 2.26 11.18
N VAL A 110 -2.85 3.50 10.75
CA VAL A 110 -1.73 3.91 9.91
C VAL A 110 -1.01 5.05 10.60
N GLY A 111 0.28 4.88 10.84
CA GLY A 111 1.16 5.90 11.42
C GLY A 111 2.37 6.18 10.53
N GLY A 112 2.78 7.43 10.42
CA GLY A 112 3.88 7.80 9.53
C GLY A 112 4.15 9.30 9.42
N SER A 113 4.45 9.77 8.22
CA SER A 113 4.58 11.17 7.87
C SER A 113 3.67 11.41 6.67
N PHE A 114 2.51 12.00 6.91
CA PHE A 114 1.52 12.38 5.90
C PHE A 114 0.62 13.46 6.52
N THR A 115 -0.03 14.25 5.68
CA THR A 115 -0.88 15.36 6.13
C THR A 115 -2.36 15.12 5.83
N THR A 116 -2.67 14.13 4.99
CA THR A 116 -4.04 13.91 4.50
C THR A 116 -4.28 12.44 4.23
N VAL A 117 -5.49 11.97 4.50
CA VAL A 117 -6.00 10.65 4.13
C VAL A 117 -7.27 10.75 3.30
N GLY A 118 -7.62 9.68 2.57
CA GLY A 118 -8.82 9.69 1.72
C GLY A 118 -8.68 10.53 0.45
N ARG A 119 -7.44 10.89 0.09
CA ARG A 119 -7.12 11.67 -1.11
C ARG A 119 -5.82 11.16 -1.72
N GLN A 120 -5.81 11.07 -3.06
CA GLN A 120 -4.58 10.81 -3.79
C GLN A 120 -3.76 12.10 -3.91
N ASN A 121 -2.43 12.00 -3.83
CA ASN A 121 -1.56 13.10 -4.25
C ASN A 121 -1.98 13.54 -5.66
N ASN A 122 -2.43 14.80 -5.76
CA ASN A 122 -2.92 15.50 -6.97
C ASN A 122 -4.40 15.36 -7.33
N ASP A 123 -5.24 14.68 -6.55
CA ASP A 123 -6.69 14.71 -6.77
C ASP A 123 -7.30 16.02 -6.23
N VAL A 124 -7.48 17.03 -7.08
CA VAL A 124 -8.08 18.32 -6.70
C VAL A 124 -9.60 18.26 -6.52
N PHE A 125 -10.25 17.17 -6.94
CA PHE A 125 -11.71 17.02 -6.88
C PHE A 125 -12.18 16.30 -5.60
N ARG A 126 -11.29 15.58 -4.92
CA ARG A 126 -11.55 14.99 -3.60
C ARG A 126 -10.86 15.77 -2.50
N GLN A 127 -11.65 16.36 -1.61
CA GLN A 127 -11.15 16.82 -0.31
C GLN A 127 -10.86 15.59 0.53
N GLY A 128 -9.58 15.37 0.83
CA GLY A 128 -9.19 14.40 1.84
C GLY A 128 -9.46 14.93 3.24
N THR A 129 -9.27 14.09 4.24
CA THR A 129 -9.32 14.48 5.65
C THR A 129 -7.92 14.81 6.12
N GLU A 130 -7.72 16.00 6.67
CA GLU A 130 -6.45 16.37 7.31
C GLU A 130 -6.15 15.41 8.46
N SER A 131 -4.92 14.95 8.56
CA SER A 131 -4.48 14.01 9.59
C SER A 131 -3.04 14.32 9.97
N ALA A 132 -2.78 14.43 11.27
CA ALA A 132 -1.46 14.73 11.80
C ALA A 132 -0.67 13.43 11.99
N SER A 133 -0.29 12.77 10.89
CA SER A 133 0.57 11.58 10.88
C SER A 133 -0.03 10.27 11.41
N VAL A 134 -1.27 10.28 11.92
CA VAL A 134 -1.99 9.07 12.37
C VAL A 134 -3.43 9.08 11.85
N ALA A 135 -3.85 7.97 11.25
CA ALA A 135 -5.22 7.80 10.78
C ALA A 135 -5.67 6.35 10.94
N SER A 136 -6.97 6.12 10.89
CA SER A 136 -7.55 4.79 10.81
C SER A 136 -8.41 4.63 9.55
N PHE A 137 -8.48 3.40 9.06
CA PHE A 137 -9.26 3.01 7.90
C PHE A 137 -10.14 1.81 8.27
N SER A 138 -11.44 1.97 8.06
CA SER A 138 -12.40 0.89 8.25
C SER A 138 -12.33 -0.09 7.08
N LEU A 139 -12.03 -1.34 7.38
CA LEU A 139 -11.94 -2.44 6.42
C LEU A 139 -13.32 -2.89 5.91
N THR A 140 -14.38 -2.57 6.64
CA THR A 140 -15.77 -2.89 6.27
C THR A 140 -16.41 -1.79 5.43
N THR A 141 -16.25 -0.52 5.81
CA THR A 141 -16.93 0.61 5.14
C THR A 141 -16.05 1.31 4.11
N GLY A 142 -14.74 1.06 4.12
CA GLY A 142 -13.79 1.74 3.25
C GLY A 142 -13.61 3.23 3.56
N GLN A 143 -13.94 3.65 4.78
CA GLN A 143 -13.87 5.05 5.21
C GLN A 143 -12.62 5.33 6.04
N TRP A 144 -12.06 6.52 5.84
CA TRP A 144 -10.96 7.05 6.64
C TRP A 144 -11.50 7.83 7.85
N THR A 145 -10.77 7.76 8.95
CA THR A 145 -10.94 8.63 10.10
C THR A 145 -9.56 9.19 10.45
N ALA A 146 -9.42 10.50 10.39
CA ALA A 146 -8.21 11.16 10.85
C ALA A 146 -8.14 11.14 12.38
N ALA A 147 -6.92 11.04 12.90
CA ALA A 147 -6.61 11.26 14.30
C ALA A 147 -5.67 12.47 14.43
#